data_AF-A0AAW5ULR9-F1
#
_entry.id   AF-A0AAW5ULR9-F1
#
_cell.length_a   1.000
_cell.length_b   1.000
_cell.length_c   1.000
_cell.angle_alpha   90.00
_cell.angle_beta   90.00
_cell.angle_gamma   90.00
#
_symmetry.space_group_name_H-M   'P 1'
#
loop_
_entity.id
_entity.type
_entity.pdbx_description
1 polymer ?
#
loop_
_entity_poly.entity_id
_entity_poly.type
_entity_poly.pdbx_seq_one_letter_code
_entity_poly.pdbx_strand_id
1 'polypeptide(L)'
;MRQKLSLLLISALTCSSINAQSKVYGDFDGDGKKEYAYLVHPKTYINKDGDFVYEGMPKPAYTYIKFSQKSIPAIKIKDCIGGKLQDLGDLNGDKRDDIGLWYDWLSSDWHPYGAWIFKNGTWSMVSKPLEIHSMMWNIKGKNFKPIQKAGLGKVKIYYNTWSKDYDQILIKQKIVSIYP
;
A
#
# COMPACT_ATOMS: atom_id res chain seq x y z
N MET A 1 -15.25 28.13 -59.29
CA MET A 1 -14.59 27.94 -57.98
C MET A 1 -15.22 26.74 -57.29
N ARG A 2 -14.50 25.62 -57.17
CA ARG A 2 -14.92 24.45 -56.38
C ARG A 2 -13.80 24.16 -55.39
N GLN A 3 -14.05 24.38 -54.11
CA GLN A 3 -13.12 24.13 -53.02
C GLN A 3 -12.86 22.62 -52.90
N LYS A 4 -11.58 22.22 -52.88
CA LYS A 4 -11.15 20.88 -52.52
C LYS A 4 -11.27 20.73 -51.00
N LEU A 5 -12.17 19.85 -50.55
CA LEU A 5 -12.27 19.45 -49.15
C LEU A 5 -11.18 18.39 -48.87
N SER A 6 -10.07 18.81 -48.27
CA SER A 6 -9.04 17.90 -47.78
C SER A 6 -9.48 17.32 -46.43
N LEU A 7 -9.86 16.05 -46.42
CA LEU A 7 -10.24 15.31 -45.22
C LEU A 7 -8.96 14.93 -44.45
N LEU A 8 -8.62 15.70 -43.41
CA LEU A 8 -7.51 15.39 -42.51
C LEU A 8 -7.99 14.33 -41.51
N LEU A 9 -7.58 13.07 -41.72
CA LEU A 9 -7.86 11.98 -40.77
C LEU A 9 -6.91 12.13 -39.57
N ILE A 10 -7.38 12.76 -38.50
CA ILE A 10 -6.65 12.80 -37.22
C ILE A 10 -6.90 11.45 -36.54
N SER A 11 -5.91 10.55 -36.58
CA SER A 11 -5.93 9.35 -35.75
C SER A 11 -5.78 9.78 -34.28
N ALA A 12 -6.88 9.71 -33.54
CA ALA A 12 -6.84 9.83 -32.09
C ALA A 12 -6.10 8.60 -31.54
N LEU A 13 -4.80 8.74 -31.22
CA LEU A 13 -4.14 7.83 -30.28
C LEU A 13 -4.86 7.99 -28.94
N THR A 14 -5.79 7.08 -28.65
CA THR A 14 -6.26 6.89 -27.28
C THR A 14 -5.07 6.33 -26.50
N CYS A 15 -4.38 7.20 -25.78
CA CYS A 15 -3.49 6.78 -24.71
C CYS A 15 -4.37 6.15 -23.63
N SER A 16 -4.55 4.83 -23.69
CA SER A 16 -5.04 4.07 -22.56
C SER A 16 -4.00 4.22 -21.46
N SER A 17 -4.30 5.05 -20.46
CA SER A 17 -3.50 5.20 -19.26
C SER A 17 -3.52 3.88 -18.49
N ILE A 18 -2.61 2.98 -18.84
CA ILE A 18 -2.20 1.88 -17.97
C ILE A 18 -1.63 2.59 -16.74
N ASN A 19 -2.40 2.62 -15.65
CA ASN A 19 -1.92 3.11 -14.36
C ASN A 19 -0.58 2.43 -14.08
N ALA A 20 0.51 3.18 -14.15
CA ALA A 20 1.82 2.67 -13.82
C ALA A 20 1.75 2.22 -12.36
N GLN A 21 1.73 0.90 -12.15
CA GLN A 21 1.66 0.29 -10.84
C GLN A 21 2.80 0.87 -9.98
N SER A 22 2.46 1.50 -8.85
CA SER A 22 3.46 2.14 -8.00
C SER A 22 4.44 1.07 -7.49
N LYS A 23 5.70 1.21 -7.88
CA LYS A 23 6.80 0.35 -7.41
C LYS A 23 7.51 1.01 -6.24
N VAL A 24 7.90 0.22 -5.25
CA VAL A 24 8.88 0.63 -4.23
C VAL A 24 10.12 -0.23 -4.37
N TYR A 25 11.29 0.37 -4.20
CA TYR A 25 12.58 -0.30 -4.37
C TYR A 25 13.24 -0.49 -3.01
N GLY A 26 13.79 -1.67 -2.76
CA GLY A 26 14.42 -2.05 -1.49
C GLY A 26 15.20 -3.36 -1.63
N ASP A 27 16.05 -3.64 -0.65
CA ASP A 27 16.78 -4.91 -0.48
C ASP A 27 15.98 -5.81 0.49
N PHE A 28 14.88 -6.38 0.00
CA PHE A 28 13.92 -7.13 0.81
C PHE A 28 14.38 -8.56 1.13
N ASP A 29 15.31 -9.14 0.37
CA ASP A 29 15.90 -10.46 0.66
C ASP A 29 17.26 -10.41 1.39
N GLY A 30 17.91 -9.25 1.42
CA GLY A 30 19.16 -9.01 2.15
C GLY A 30 20.42 -9.43 1.38
N ASP A 31 20.34 -9.58 0.05
CA ASP A 31 21.47 -9.95 -0.80
C ASP A 31 22.40 -8.76 -1.15
N GLY A 32 22.03 -7.54 -0.72
CA GLY A 32 22.76 -6.31 -0.97
C GLY A 32 22.39 -5.62 -2.29
N LYS A 33 21.49 -6.19 -3.10
CA LYS A 33 20.94 -5.58 -4.31
C LYS A 33 19.51 -5.13 -4.06
N LYS A 34 19.09 -4.10 -4.79
CA LYS A 34 17.71 -3.63 -4.74
C LYS A 34 16.87 -4.33 -5.79
N GLU A 35 15.74 -4.86 -5.36
CA GLU A 35 14.62 -5.26 -6.20
C GLU A 35 13.45 -4.28 -6.04
N TYR A 36 12.29 -4.60 -6.59
CA TYR A 36 11.09 -3.80 -6.37
C TYR A 36 9.87 -4.64 -5.98
N ALA A 37 9.02 -4.04 -5.15
CA ALA A 37 7.72 -4.55 -4.79
C ALA A 37 6.59 -3.77 -5.48
N TYR A 38 5.47 -4.43 -5.74
CA TYR A 38 4.31 -3.89 -6.45
C TYR A 38 3.00 -4.60 -6.03
N LEU A 39 1.86 -3.93 -6.21
CA LEU A 39 0.54 -4.41 -5.75
C LEU A 39 -0.29 -5.06 -6.85
N VAL A 40 -0.51 -6.37 -6.82
CA VAL A 40 -1.52 -7.00 -7.69
C VAL A 40 -2.90 -6.88 -7.05
N HIS A 41 -3.73 -6.04 -7.65
CA HIS A 41 -5.09 -5.73 -7.21
C HIS A 41 -6.09 -6.85 -7.62
N PRO A 42 -7.20 -7.02 -6.87
CA PRO A 42 -8.34 -7.77 -7.39
C PRO A 42 -8.89 -7.07 -8.64
N LYS A 43 -9.44 -7.83 -9.59
CA LYS A 43 -10.12 -7.20 -10.74
C LYS A 43 -11.37 -6.48 -10.23
N THR A 44 -11.57 -5.25 -10.67
CA THR A 44 -12.74 -4.43 -10.34
C THR A 44 -13.51 -4.08 -11.59
N TYR A 45 -14.82 -3.90 -11.46
CA TYR A 45 -15.72 -3.55 -12.56
C TYR A 45 -16.98 -2.84 -12.00
N ILE A 46 -17.74 -2.20 -12.88
CA ILE A 46 -19.06 -1.69 -12.56
C ILE A 46 -20.08 -2.77 -12.92
N ASN A 47 -20.94 -3.17 -11.98
CA ASN A 47 -21.98 -4.15 -12.25
C ASN A 47 -23.13 -3.53 -13.08
N LYS A 48 -24.12 -4.33 -13.46
CA LYS A 48 -25.30 -3.88 -14.21
C LYS A 48 -26.15 -2.83 -13.48
N ASP A 49 -26.03 -2.75 -12.15
CA ASP A 49 -26.79 -1.85 -11.28
C ASP A 49 -26.04 -0.52 -11.05
N GLY A 50 -24.83 -0.39 -11.62
CA GLY A 50 -24.00 0.81 -11.50
C GLY A 50 -23.03 0.80 -10.31
N ASP A 51 -22.98 -0.28 -9.53
CA ASP A 51 -22.11 -0.38 -8.37
C ASP A 51 -20.69 -0.76 -8.74
N PHE A 52 -19.72 -0.15 -8.06
CA PHE A 52 -18.34 -0.62 -8.09
C PHE A 52 -18.19 -1.93 -7.31
N VAL A 53 -17.78 -2.98 -8.01
CA VAL A 53 -17.62 -4.33 -7.47
C VAL A 53 -16.25 -4.89 -7.82
N TYR A 54 -15.88 -5.97 -7.15
CA TYR A 54 -14.67 -6.73 -7.44
C TYR A 54 -14.99 -8.20 -7.75
N GLU A 55 -14.12 -8.83 -8.54
CA GLU A 55 -14.23 -10.22 -8.94
C GLU A 55 -14.22 -11.12 -7.69
N GLY A 56 -15.26 -11.95 -7.55
CA GLY A 56 -15.41 -12.88 -6.43
C GLY A 56 -16.32 -12.41 -5.30
N MET A 57 -16.86 -11.19 -5.33
CA MET A 57 -17.91 -10.74 -4.39
C MET A 57 -19.08 -11.77 -4.37
N PRO A 58 -19.63 -12.15 -3.19
CA PRO A 58 -19.43 -11.58 -1.84
C PRO A 58 -18.21 -12.12 -1.08
N LYS A 59 -17.30 -12.89 -1.70
CA LYS A 59 -16.08 -13.34 -1.03
C LYS A 59 -15.16 -12.15 -0.75
N PRO A 60 -14.24 -12.25 0.22
CA PRO A 60 -13.22 -11.22 0.48
C PRO A 60 -12.40 -10.87 -0.77
N ALA A 61 -12.18 -9.58 -0.99
CA ALA A 61 -11.19 -9.08 -1.95
C ALA A 61 -9.78 -9.43 -1.47
N TYR A 62 -8.87 -9.73 -2.40
CA TYR A 62 -7.47 -9.95 -2.08
C TYR A 62 -6.56 -9.11 -2.95
N THR A 63 -5.69 -8.34 -2.30
CA THR A 63 -4.54 -7.67 -2.93
C THR A 63 -3.28 -8.43 -2.53
N TYR A 64 -2.32 -8.50 -3.45
CA TYR A 64 -1.04 -9.15 -3.22
C TYR A 64 0.10 -8.13 -3.34
N ILE A 65 0.99 -8.09 -2.36
CA ILE A 65 2.32 -7.47 -2.54
C ILE A 65 3.20 -8.54 -3.18
N LYS A 66 3.69 -8.27 -4.39
CA LYS A 66 4.63 -9.12 -5.11
C LYS A 66 5.96 -8.41 -5.28
N PHE A 67 7.00 -9.18 -5.49
CA PHE A 67 8.37 -8.72 -5.67
C PHE A 67 8.87 -9.10 -7.06
N SER A 68 9.81 -8.34 -7.61
CA SER A 68 10.44 -8.69 -8.89
C SER A 68 11.34 -9.92 -8.78
N GLN A 69 11.94 -10.13 -7.61
CA GLN A 69 12.69 -11.33 -7.28
C GLN A 69 11.73 -12.46 -6.89
N LYS A 70 11.67 -13.51 -7.72
CA LYS A 70 10.68 -14.59 -7.58
C LYS A 70 10.88 -15.48 -6.35
N SER A 71 12.07 -15.48 -5.75
CA SER A 71 12.36 -16.20 -4.51
C SER A 71 11.70 -15.56 -3.29
N ILE A 72 11.32 -14.29 -3.36
CA ILE A 72 10.63 -13.59 -2.27
C ILE A 72 9.13 -13.94 -2.35
N PRO A 73 8.55 -14.55 -1.30
CA PRO A 73 7.13 -14.92 -1.32
C PRO A 73 6.25 -13.67 -1.31
N ALA A 74 5.11 -13.77 -2.00
CA ALA A 74 4.11 -12.70 -2.01
C ALA A 74 3.37 -12.59 -0.67
N ILE A 75 2.96 -11.39 -0.31
CA ILE A 75 2.10 -11.14 0.86
C ILE A 75 0.65 -11.07 0.39
N LYS A 76 -0.22 -11.93 0.92
CA LYS A 76 -1.65 -11.94 0.61
C LYS A 76 -2.42 -11.11 1.64
N ILE A 77 -3.17 -10.12 1.18
CA ILE A 77 -3.89 -9.17 2.03
C ILE A 77 -5.37 -9.30 1.77
N LYS A 78 -6.13 -9.60 2.82
CA LYS A 78 -7.58 -9.75 2.80
C LYS A 78 -8.27 -8.39 2.92
N ASP A 79 -9.43 -8.23 2.31
CA ASP A 79 -10.29 -7.05 2.38
C ASP A 79 -9.54 -5.76 1.98
N CYS A 80 -8.79 -5.86 0.87
CA CYS A 80 -7.95 -4.80 0.36
C CYS A 80 -8.05 -4.77 -1.17
N ILE A 81 -8.33 -3.60 -1.74
CA ILE A 81 -8.47 -3.41 -3.20
C ILE A 81 -7.28 -2.65 -3.81
N GLY A 82 -6.36 -2.17 -2.97
CA GLY A 82 -5.18 -1.44 -3.40
C GLY A 82 -4.50 -0.77 -2.23
N GLY A 83 -3.75 0.31 -2.50
CA GLY A 83 -3.12 1.06 -1.43
C GLY A 83 -1.86 1.78 -1.85
N LYS A 84 -1.20 2.36 -0.85
CA LYS A 84 0.11 2.99 -1.00
C LYS A 84 1.18 2.12 -0.36
N LEU A 85 1.96 1.47 -1.21
CA LEU A 85 3.08 0.62 -0.82
C LEU A 85 4.26 1.49 -0.35
N GLN A 86 4.97 1.03 0.67
CA GLN A 86 6.12 1.73 1.24
C GLN A 86 7.21 0.72 1.57
N ASP A 87 8.44 0.98 1.11
CA ASP A 87 9.63 0.41 1.74
C ASP A 87 9.81 1.08 3.10
N LEU A 88 9.98 0.31 4.18
CA LEU A 88 10.14 0.79 5.56
C LEU A 88 11.59 0.85 6.02
N GLY A 89 12.52 0.36 5.18
CA GLY A 89 13.88 0.05 5.58
C GLY A 89 13.93 -1.11 6.56
N ASP A 90 15.12 -1.40 7.08
CA ASP A 90 15.34 -2.42 8.11
C ASP A 90 14.80 -1.98 9.48
N LEU A 91 13.62 -2.47 9.89
CA LEU A 91 13.02 -2.19 11.20
C LEU A 91 13.60 -3.06 12.31
N ASN A 92 13.99 -4.29 12.01
CA ASN A 92 14.31 -5.31 13.02
C ASN A 92 15.83 -5.49 13.28
N GLY A 93 16.69 -4.94 12.42
CA GLY A 93 18.15 -5.05 12.49
C GLY A 93 18.77 -6.19 11.67
N ASP A 94 18.01 -6.89 10.81
CA ASP A 94 18.48 -8.07 10.08
C ASP A 94 19.11 -7.77 8.71
N LYS A 95 19.23 -6.47 8.38
CA LYS A 95 19.76 -5.92 7.12
C LYS A 95 18.86 -6.12 5.90
N ARG A 96 17.61 -6.56 6.08
CA ARG A 96 16.61 -6.57 5.02
C ARG A 96 15.70 -5.37 5.16
N ASP A 97 15.24 -4.85 4.04
CA ASP A 97 14.19 -3.84 4.03
C ASP A 97 12.83 -4.50 4.35
N ASP A 98 12.04 -3.84 5.18
CA ASP A 98 10.69 -4.26 5.54
C ASP A 98 9.65 -3.51 4.69
N ILE A 99 8.42 -4.04 4.62
CA ILE A 99 7.41 -3.49 3.72
C ILE A 99 6.15 -3.05 4.47
N GLY A 100 5.58 -1.91 4.06
CA GLY A 100 4.36 -1.33 4.59
C GLY A 100 3.33 -1.08 3.50
N LEU A 101 2.05 -1.17 3.88
CA LEU A 101 0.94 -0.83 3.01
C LEU A 101 -0.11 -0.04 3.79
N TRP A 102 -0.46 1.13 3.28
CA TRP A 102 -1.72 1.79 3.63
C TRP A 102 -2.82 1.29 2.70
N TYR A 103 -3.81 0.60 3.26
CA TYR A 103 -4.77 -0.18 2.48
C TYR A 103 -5.75 0.77 1.82
N ASP A 104 -6.11 0.52 0.58
CA ASP A 104 -7.20 1.24 -0.06
C ASP A 104 -8.52 0.48 0.14
N TRP A 105 -9.58 1.23 0.45
CA TRP A 105 -10.94 0.74 0.60
C TRP A 105 -11.95 1.81 0.21
N LEU A 106 -13.12 1.39 -0.27
CA LEU A 106 -14.06 2.24 -1.02
C LEU A 106 -14.81 3.28 -0.19
N SER A 107 -14.84 3.17 1.14
CA SER A 107 -15.90 3.84 1.92
C SER A 107 -15.46 4.46 3.25
N SER A 108 -14.17 4.80 3.44
CA SER A 108 -13.70 5.36 4.71
C SER A 108 -12.41 6.17 4.53
N ASP A 109 -12.23 7.24 5.30
CA ASP A 109 -10.93 7.92 5.48
C ASP A 109 -10.03 7.21 6.51
N TRP A 110 -10.60 6.28 7.27
CA TRP A 110 -9.88 5.37 8.14
C TRP A 110 -9.55 4.12 7.36
N HIS A 111 -8.25 3.83 7.24
CA HIS A 111 -7.80 2.63 6.57
C HIS A 111 -6.78 1.88 7.43
N PRO A 112 -6.74 0.55 7.31
CA PRO A 112 -5.68 -0.24 7.89
C PRO A 112 -4.32 0.14 7.30
N TYR A 113 -3.31 0.12 8.16
CA TYR A 113 -1.91 0.15 7.80
C TYR A 113 -1.23 -1.12 8.31
N GLY A 114 -0.74 -1.93 7.39
CA GLY A 114 0.03 -3.13 7.68
C GLY A 114 1.52 -2.90 7.47
N ALA A 115 2.35 -3.57 8.26
CA ALA A 115 3.78 -3.67 8.02
C ALA A 115 4.24 -5.10 8.26
N TRP A 116 5.18 -5.57 7.46
CA TRP A 116 5.68 -6.94 7.47
C TRP A 116 7.20 -6.97 7.45
N ILE A 117 7.75 -7.92 8.19
CA ILE A 117 9.16 -8.27 8.23
C ILE A 117 9.39 -9.63 7.57
N PHE A 118 10.48 -9.78 6.83
CA PHE A 118 10.83 -11.06 6.19
C PHE A 118 11.77 -11.88 7.07
N LYS A 119 11.30 -13.03 7.56
CA LYS A 119 12.07 -13.89 8.47
C LYS A 119 11.79 -15.35 8.17
N ASN A 120 12.83 -16.17 8.13
CA ASN A 120 12.73 -17.62 7.93
C ASN A 120 11.92 -18.02 6.68
N GLY A 121 12.06 -17.27 5.59
CA GLY A 121 11.37 -17.56 4.33
C GLY A 121 9.89 -17.18 4.30
N THR A 122 9.38 -16.46 5.30
CA THR A 122 8.00 -15.97 5.33
C THR A 122 7.92 -14.52 5.80
N TRP A 123 6.83 -13.84 5.42
CA TRP A 123 6.49 -12.52 5.93
C TRP A 123 5.65 -12.62 7.20
N SER A 124 6.05 -11.90 8.24
CA SER A 124 5.32 -11.79 9.50
C SER A 124 4.95 -10.34 9.78
N MET A 125 3.75 -10.09 10.29
CA MET A 125 3.32 -8.73 10.61
C MET A 125 4.10 -8.17 11.80
N VAL A 126 4.53 -6.91 11.70
CA VAL A 126 5.22 -6.19 12.78
C VAL A 126 4.29 -5.99 13.98
N SER A 127 3.04 -5.62 13.70
CA SER A 127 1.94 -5.45 14.65
C SER A 127 0.61 -5.86 14.01
N LYS A 128 -0.49 -5.88 14.78
CA LYS A 128 -1.83 -5.89 14.17
C LYS A 128 -1.95 -4.65 13.27
N PRO A 129 -2.67 -4.73 12.14
CA PRO A 129 -2.89 -3.56 11.30
C PRO A 129 -3.44 -2.39 12.12
N LEU A 130 -2.92 -1.20 11.85
CA LEU A 130 -3.29 0.02 12.55
C LEU A 130 -4.39 0.71 11.77
N GLU A 131 -5.48 1.09 12.43
CA GLU A 131 -6.44 2.02 11.81
C GLU A 131 -5.83 3.42 11.77
N ILE A 132 -5.58 3.93 10.57
CA ILE A 132 -4.96 5.24 10.34
C ILE A 132 -5.88 6.09 9.48
N HIS A 133 -6.15 7.30 9.97
CA HIS A 133 -6.91 8.29 9.25
C HIS A 133 -6.04 8.95 8.15
N SER A 134 -6.63 9.21 6.99
CA SER A 134 -5.97 9.81 5.82
C SER A 134 -5.23 11.13 6.14
N MET A 135 -5.76 11.91 7.10
CA MET A 135 -5.14 13.13 7.62
C MET A 135 -3.68 12.96 8.11
N MET A 136 -3.26 11.75 8.50
CA MET A 136 -1.87 11.47 8.88
C MET A 136 -0.87 12.03 7.84
N TRP A 137 -1.14 11.81 6.55
CA TRP A 137 -0.29 12.28 5.45
C TRP A 137 -0.43 13.77 5.15
N ASN A 138 -1.56 14.38 5.49
CA ASN A 138 -1.73 15.84 5.37
C ASN A 138 -0.87 16.58 6.40
N ILE A 139 -0.76 16.04 7.62
CA ILE A 139 0.00 16.65 8.72
C ILE A 139 1.48 16.28 8.65
N LYS A 140 1.81 15.02 8.39
CA LYS A 140 3.20 14.52 8.43
C LYS A 140 3.91 14.53 7.07
N GLY A 141 3.17 14.73 5.98
CA GLY A 141 3.67 14.74 4.62
C GLY A 141 3.47 13.41 3.88
N LYS A 142 3.49 13.48 2.54
CA LYS A 142 3.14 12.38 1.62
C LYS A 142 4.03 11.13 1.75
N ASN A 143 5.28 11.29 2.20
CA ASN A 143 6.24 10.20 2.36
C ASN A 143 6.31 9.65 3.78
N PHE A 144 5.41 10.08 4.67
CA PHE A 144 5.41 9.63 6.05
C PHE A 144 5.17 8.12 6.15
N LYS A 145 5.96 7.46 7.01
CA LYS A 145 5.84 6.03 7.35
C LYS A 145 5.31 5.92 8.79
N PRO A 146 4.09 5.43 9.00
CA PRO A 146 3.51 5.27 10.33
C PRO A 146 4.25 4.32 11.27
N ILE A 147 5.01 3.37 10.72
CA ILE A 147 5.86 2.45 11.49
C ILE A 147 7.31 2.73 11.13
N GLN A 148 8.14 2.97 12.15
CA GLN A 148 9.54 3.38 12.01
C GLN A 148 10.43 2.62 12.99
N LYS A 149 11.70 2.40 12.63
CA LYS A 149 12.70 1.81 13.54
C LYS A 149 12.85 2.67 14.78
N ALA A 150 12.83 2.05 15.96
CA ALA A 150 13.10 2.70 17.25
C ALA A 150 14.28 2.07 18.01
N GLY A 151 14.80 0.96 17.53
CA GLY A 151 15.92 0.21 18.11
C GLY A 151 15.87 -1.25 17.65
N LEU A 152 16.84 -2.06 18.07
CA LEU A 152 16.86 -3.48 17.73
C LEU A 152 15.58 -4.17 18.23
N GLY A 153 14.83 -4.77 17.29
CA GLY A 153 13.54 -5.42 17.58
C GLY A 153 12.42 -4.49 18.09
N LYS A 154 12.57 -3.16 17.96
CA LYS A 154 11.59 -2.17 18.44
C LYS A 154 11.19 -1.20 17.34
N VAL A 155 9.90 -0.91 17.26
CA VAL A 155 9.35 0.08 16.35
C VAL A 155 8.60 1.17 17.09
N LYS A 156 8.68 2.38 16.55
CA LYS A 156 7.81 3.50 16.87
C LYS A 156 6.60 3.44 15.95
N ILE A 157 5.42 3.40 16.55
CA ILE A 157 4.13 3.37 15.86
C ILE A 157 3.44 4.71 16.05
N TYR A 158 3.05 5.34 14.95
CA TYR A 158 2.13 6.46 14.92
C TYR A 158 0.70 5.98 14.65
N TYR A 159 -0.25 6.48 15.42
CA TYR A 159 -1.65 6.08 15.32
C TYR A 159 -2.58 7.26 15.60
N ASN A 160 -3.82 7.15 15.12
CA ASN A 160 -4.84 8.15 15.35
C ASN A 160 -5.73 7.79 16.53
N THR A 161 -6.24 8.81 17.22
CA THR A 161 -7.27 8.69 18.26
C THR A 161 -8.16 9.92 18.20
N TRP A 162 -9.38 9.83 18.72
CA TRP A 162 -10.19 11.00 18.98
C TRP A 162 -9.69 11.76 20.21
N SER A 163 -9.90 13.08 20.21
CA SER A 163 -9.88 13.92 21.42
C SER A 163 -10.94 13.43 22.43
N LYS A 164 -10.86 13.90 23.68
CA LYS A 164 -11.79 13.44 24.73
C LYS A 164 -13.25 13.80 24.43
N ASP A 165 -13.40 14.91 23.72
CA ASP A 165 -14.59 15.61 23.29
C ASP A 165 -15.03 15.24 21.86
N TYR A 166 -14.28 14.36 21.17
CA TYR A 166 -14.56 13.86 19.81
C TYR A 166 -14.65 14.94 18.72
N ASP A 167 -14.11 16.14 18.98
CA ASP A 167 -14.07 17.25 18.03
C ASP A 167 -12.85 17.19 17.08
N GLN A 168 -11.81 16.43 17.46
CA GLN A 168 -10.53 16.41 16.76
C GLN A 168 -9.96 14.99 16.67
N ILE A 169 -9.32 14.71 15.53
CA ILE A 169 -8.47 13.53 15.38
C ILE A 169 -7.04 13.92 15.77
N LEU A 170 -6.47 13.20 16.72
CA LEU A 170 -5.12 13.41 17.23
C LEU A 170 -4.17 12.36 16.66
N ILE A 171 -2.90 12.74 16.48
CA ILE A 171 -1.81 11.81 16.15
C ILE A 171 -1.02 11.54 17.43
N LYS A 172 -0.97 10.27 17.85
CA LYS A 172 -0.15 9.80 18.97
C LYS A 172 0.94 8.87 18.48
N GLN A 173 1.92 8.61 19.35
CA GLN A 173 2.98 7.64 19.09
C GLN A 173 3.22 6.76 20.31
N LYS A 174 3.69 5.53 20.07
CA LYS A 174 4.19 4.62 21.11
C LYS A 174 5.35 3.79 20.57
N ILE A 175 6.18 3.27 21.45
CA ILE A 175 7.21 2.28 21.09
C ILE A 175 6.71 0.91 21.51
N VAL A 176 6.82 -0.07 20.61
CA VAL A 176 6.48 -1.47 20.87
C VAL A 176 7.59 -2.39 20.39
N SER A 177 7.68 -3.58 20.99
CA SER A 177 8.47 -4.66 20.41
C SER A 177 7.79 -5.19 19.16
N ILE A 178 8.58 -5.56 18.15
CA ILE A 178 8.09 -6.31 16.99
C ILE A 178 7.59 -7.67 17.48
N TYR A 179 6.47 -8.16 16.93
CA TYR A 179 6.01 -9.51 17.26
C TYR A 179 7.12 -10.56 16.94
N PRO A 180 7.30 -11.57 17.80
CA PRO A 180 8.34 -12.60 17.61
C PRO A 180 8.24 -13.36 16.29
#